data_AF-A0A661AEJ9-F1
#
_entry.id   AF-A0A661AEJ9-F1
#
_cell.length_a   1.000
_cell.length_b   1.000
_cell.length_c   1.000
_cell.angle_alpha   90.00
_cell.angle_beta   90.00
_cell.angle_gamma   90.00
#
_symmetry.space_group_name_H-M   'P 1'
#
loop_
_entity.id
_entity.type
_entity.pdbx_description
1 polymer ?
#
loop_
_entity_poly.entity_id
_entity_poly.type
_entity_poly.pdbx_seq_one_letter_code
_entity_poly.pdbx_strand_id
1 'polypeptide(L)'
;MIEAFKGGAGGIVSKTISMEPARDRRPTIRKGACRGLYNAETWSELPKEKMIEELLMVKKEAGPLIVSIGYTPEQLKELGKLIQREVGPDGIEFSTHYVGRSIQPLLECASALR
;
A
#
# COMPACT_ATOMS: atom_id res chain seq x y z
N MET A 1 1.00 4.29 -11.93
CA MET A 1 2.30 4.63 -11.28
C MET A 1 3.39 5.08 -12.26
N ILE A 2 3.54 4.44 -13.42
CA ILE A 2 4.59 4.75 -14.42
C ILE A 2 4.62 6.22 -14.86
N GLU A 3 3.44 6.83 -15.08
CA GLU A 3 3.38 8.24 -15.49
C GLU A 3 3.97 9.20 -14.44
N ALA A 4 3.87 8.88 -13.15
CA ALA A 4 4.52 9.69 -12.11
C ALA A 4 6.05 9.61 -12.20
N PHE A 5 6.59 8.44 -12.52
CA PHE A 5 8.03 8.26 -12.76
C PHE A 5 8.49 9.03 -14.00
N LYS A 6 7.75 8.92 -15.12
CA LYS A 6 8.03 9.72 -16.33
C LYS A 6 7.94 11.22 -16.08
N GLY A 7 7.10 11.65 -15.14
CA GLY A 7 7.00 13.02 -14.66
C GLY A 7 8.17 13.49 -13.77
N GLY A 8 9.18 12.65 -13.53
CA GLY A 8 10.39 12.99 -12.79
C GLY A 8 10.43 12.53 -11.33
N ALA A 9 9.49 11.69 -10.88
CA ALA A 9 9.57 11.10 -9.56
C ALA A 9 10.80 10.16 -9.45
N GLY A 10 11.58 10.29 -8.38
CA GLY A 10 12.78 9.47 -8.15
C GLY A 10 12.51 8.04 -7.68
N GLY A 11 11.26 7.71 -7.37
CA GLY A 11 10.82 6.41 -6.88
C GLY A 11 9.31 6.39 -6.70
N ILE A 12 8.74 5.20 -6.53
CA ILE A 12 7.30 4.97 -6.43
C ILE A 12 6.97 4.24 -5.14
N VAL A 13 5.94 4.71 -4.44
CA VAL A 13 5.24 3.94 -3.40
C VAL A 13 3.87 3.56 -3.96
N SER A 14 3.52 2.28 -3.90
CA SER A 14 2.20 1.82 -4.37
C SER A 14 1.09 2.27 -3.41
N LYS A 15 -0.16 2.35 -3.90
CA LYS A 15 -1.32 2.39 -2.99
C LYS A 15 -1.30 1.11 -2.14
N THR A 16 -1.69 1.23 -0.87
CA THR A 16 -1.73 0.10 0.06
C THR A 16 -2.58 -1.04 -0.48
N ILE A 17 -2.01 -2.24 -0.51
CA ILE A 17 -2.65 -3.47 -0.96
C ILE A 17 -3.14 -4.23 0.26
N SER A 18 -4.33 -4.82 0.14
CA SER A 18 -4.91 -5.72 1.15
C SER A 18 -5.33 -7.03 0.47
N MET A 19 -5.68 -8.03 1.29
CA MET A 19 -6.17 -9.32 0.81
C MET A 19 -7.47 -9.18 0.01
N GLU A 20 -8.33 -8.27 0.45
CA GLU A 20 -9.63 -7.96 -0.15
C GLU A 20 -9.64 -6.54 -0.70
N PRO A 21 -10.29 -6.25 -1.84
CA PRO A 21 -10.48 -4.90 -2.33
C PRO A 21 -11.27 -4.00 -1.37
N ALA A 22 -10.92 -2.71 -1.31
CA ALA A 22 -11.72 -1.72 -0.60
C ALA A 22 -13.14 -1.58 -1.20
N ARG A 23 -14.11 -1.20 -0.36
CA ARG A 23 -15.53 -1.03 -0.74
C ARG A 23 -16.11 0.23 -0.10
N ASP A 24 -15.42 1.34 -0.28
CA ASP A 24 -15.74 2.59 0.40
C ASP A 24 -16.99 3.25 -0.18
N ARG A 25 -17.87 3.77 0.69
CA ARG A 25 -19.06 4.52 0.25
C ARG A 25 -18.66 5.87 -0.33
N ARG A 26 -19.13 6.17 -1.54
CA ARG A 26 -18.82 7.44 -2.23
C ARG A 26 -19.72 8.59 -1.79
N PRO A 27 -19.20 9.83 -1.72
CA PRO A 27 -17.83 10.24 -2.06
C PRO A 27 -16.81 9.98 -0.94
N THR A 28 -15.59 9.63 -1.30
CA THR A 28 -14.48 9.35 -0.36
C THR A 28 -13.47 10.50 -0.22
N ILE A 29 -13.30 11.33 -1.24
CA ILE A 29 -12.43 12.51 -1.21
C ILE A 29 -13.26 13.77 -1.48
N ARG A 30 -13.03 14.81 -0.69
CA ARG A 30 -13.65 16.12 -0.91
C ARG A 30 -12.68 17.26 -0.58
N LYS A 31 -12.85 18.38 -1.26
CA LYS A 31 -12.19 19.64 -0.90
C LYS A 31 -12.59 20.06 0.51
N GLY A 32 -11.60 20.28 1.36
CA GLY A 32 -11.76 20.76 2.72
C GLY A 32 -11.51 22.26 2.85
N ALA A 33 -11.51 22.73 4.11
CA ALA A 33 -11.16 24.10 4.43
C ALA A 33 -9.70 24.42 4.03
N CYS A 34 -9.39 25.69 3.83
CA CYS A 34 -8.03 26.16 3.56
C CYS A 34 -7.31 25.47 2.38
N ARG A 35 -8.05 25.09 1.33
CA ARG A 35 -7.54 24.31 0.18
C ARG A 35 -7.01 22.91 0.54
N GLY A 36 -7.36 22.39 1.71
CA GLY A 36 -7.07 21.02 2.11
C GLY A 36 -7.97 19.99 1.42
N LEU A 37 -7.74 18.73 1.74
CA LEU A 37 -8.54 17.58 1.30
C LEU A 37 -8.99 16.79 2.53
N TYR A 38 -10.26 16.39 2.55
CA TYR A 38 -10.75 15.35 3.45
C TYR A 38 -10.76 14.04 2.68
N ASN A 39 -10.21 12.99 3.29
CA ASN A 39 -10.14 11.66 2.72
C ASN A 39 -10.73 10.65 3.72
N ALA A 40 -11.62 9.80 3.22
CA ALA A 40 -12.14 8.62 3.88
C ALA A 40 -11.89 7.35 3.05
N GLU A 41 -11.01 7.40 2.04
CA GLU A 41 -10.55 6.20 1.36
C GLU A 41 -9.73 5.32 2.30
N THR A 42 -9.92 4.01 2.14
CA THR A 42 -9.11 2.99 2.79
C THR A 42 -7.92 2.61 1.88
N TRP A 43 -7.78 1.31 1.57
CA TRP A 43 -6.73 0.77 0.72
C TRP A 43 -7.18 0.65 -0.74
N SER A 44 -6.40 -0.03 -1.58
CA SER A 44 -6.70 -0.20 -3.00
C SER A 44 -8.03 -0.94 -3.23
N GLU A 45 -8.81 -0.46 -4.20
CA GLU A 45 -9.99 -1.16 -4.73
C GLU A 45 -9.64 -2.18 -5.81
N LEU A 46 -8.38 -2.21 -6.25
CA LEU A 46 -7.92 -3.23 -7.18
C LEU A 46 -7.73 -4.57 -6.46
N PRO A 47 -8.20 -5.69 -7.05
CA PRO A 47 -7.80 -7.02 -6.62
C PRO A 47 -6.27 -7.16 -6.60
N LYS A 48 -5.76 -7.89 -5.61
CA LYS A 48 -4.31 -8.06 -5.41
C LYS A 48 -3.60 -8.64 -6.63
N GLU A 49 -4.26 -9.51 -7.38
CA GLU A 49 -3.70 -10.13 -8.59
C GLU A 49 -3.45 -9.07 -9.67
N LYS A 50 -4.42 -8.20 -9.92
CA LYS A 50 -4.27 -7.06 -10.86
C LYS A 50 -3.25 -6.04 -10.39
N MET A 51 -3.19 -5.81 -9.08
CA MET A 51 -2.18 -4.91 -8.53
C MET A 51 -0.77 -5.49 -8.69
N ILE A 52 -0.57 -6.80 -8.48
CA ILE A 52 0.72 -7.47 -8.73
C ILE A 52 1.16 -7.32 -10.19
N GLU A 53 0.24 -7.47 -11.14
CA GLU A 53 0.53 -7.21 -12.56
C GLU A 53 1.00 -5.76 -12.78
N GLU A 54 0.33 -4.76 -12.19
CA GLU A 54 0.77 -3.36 -12.27
C GLU A 54 2.15 -3.15 -11.63
N LEU A 55 2.39 -3.73 -10.46
CA LEU A 55 3.66 -3.61 -9.75
C LEU A 55 4.82 -4.22 -10.54
N LEU A 56 4.61 -5.34 -11.23
CA LEU A 56 5.61 -5.94 -12.11
C LEU A 56 5.97 -5.03 -13.29
N MET A 57 4.98 -4.37 -13.89
CA MET A 57 5.24 -3.38 -14.95
C MET A 57 6.03 -2.19 -14.40
N VAL A 58 5.66 -1.68 -13.21
CA VAL A 58 6.38 -0.59 -12.55
C VAL A 58 7.81 -0.99 -12.21
N LYS A 59 8.04 -2.20 -11.70
CA LYS A 59 9.38 -2.68 -11.35
C LYS A 59 10.29 -2.80 -12.58
N LYS A 60 9.71 -3.07 -13.75
CA LYS A 60 10.44 -3.15 -15.02
C LYS A 60 10.73 -1.78 -15.63
N GLU A 61 9.79 -0.85 -15.53
CA GLU A 61 9.81 0.41 -16.30
C GLU A 61 10.10 1.67 -15.48
N ALA A 62 10.03 1.59 -14.15
CA ALA A 62 10.26 2.71 -13.24
C ALA A 62 11.51 2.49 -12.36
N GLY A 63 11.83 3.52 -11.56
CA GLY A 63 12.88 3.47 -10.54
C GLY A 63 12.49 2.66 -9.29
N PRO A 64 13.13 2.92 -8.14
CA PRO A 64 12.88 2.23 -6.89
C PRO A 64 11.38 2.08 -6.58
N LEU A 65 10.96 0.86 -6.30
CA LEU A 65 9.58 0.51 -5.98
C LEU A 65 9.47 0.06 -4.54
N ILE A 66 8.66 0.79 -3.78
CA ILE A 66 8.21 0.42 -2.44
C ILE A 66 6.75 -0.01 -2.54
N VAL A 67 6.45 -1.22 -2.08
CA VAL A 67 5.07 -1.73 -2.09
C VAL A 67 4.46 -1.52 -0.72
N SER A 68 3.36 -0.76 -0.66
CA SER A 68 2.59 -0.53 0.55
C SER A 68 1.59 -1.68 0.77
N ILE A 69 1.59 -2.30 1.95
CA ILE A 69 0.71 -3.41 2.32
C ILE A 69 0.01 -3.20 3.67
N GLY A 70 -1.13 -3.86 3.88
CA GLY A 70 -1.89 -3.85 5.13
C GLY A 70 -2.87 -5.03 5.27
N TYR A 71 -3.49 -5.30 6.42
CA TYR A 71 -3.41 -4.50 7.66
C TYR A 71 -3.20 -5.29 8.95
N THR A 72 -3.77 -6.50 9.11
CA THR A 72 -3.52 -7.29 10.32
C THR A 72 -2.16 -7.99 10.23
N PRO A 73 -1.54 -8.38 11.36
CA PRO A 73 -0.30 -9.14 11.35
C PRO A 73 -0.35 -10.39 10.47
N GLU A 74 -1.46 -11.13 10.48
CA GLU A 74 -1.65 -12.34 9.67
C GLU A 74 -1.66 -12.02 8.18
N GLN A 75 -2.42 -11.00 7.79
CA GLN A 75 -2.49 -10.55 6.39
C GLN A 75 -1.13 -10.01 5.92
N LEU A 76 -0.44 -9.24 6.76
CA LEU A 76 0.90 -8.73 6.46
C LEU A 76 1.89 -9.88 6.23
N LYS A 77 1.85 -10.94 7.04
CA LYS A 77 2.71 -12.12 6.85
C LYS A 77 2.47 -12.80 5.51
N GLU A 78 1.21 -12.95 5.10
CA GLU A 78 0.84 -13.56 3.82
C GLU A 78 1.20 -12.66 2.64
N LEU A 79 0.73 -11.41 2.66
CA LEU A 79 0.98 -10.42 1.61
C LEU A 79 2.47 -10.10 1.47
N GLY A 80 3.20 -9.94 2.58
CA GLY A 80 4.63 -9.67 2.55
C GLY A 80 5.40 -10.77 1.82
N LYS A 81 5.11 -12.04 2.12
CA LYS A 81 5.72 -13.18 1.41
C LYS A 81 5.32 -13.23 -0.06
N LEU A 82 4.04 -12.99 -0.36
CA LEU A 82 3.53 -12.99 -1.73
C LEU A 82 4.20 -11.89 -2.55
N ILE A 83 4.17 -10.65 -2.09
CA ILE A 83 4.75 -9.49 -2.76
C ILE A 83 6.27 -9.66 -2.92
N GLN A 84 6.97 -10.12 -1.88
CA GLN A 84 8.41 -10.37 -1.98
C GLN A 84 8.74 -11.42 -3.04
N ARG A 85 7.94 -12.49 -3.13
CA ARG A 85 8.14 -13.58 -4.08
C ARG A 85 7.80 -13.19 -5.52
N GLU A 86 6.63 -12.58 -5.72
CA GLU A 86 6.12 -12.29 -7.07
C GLU A 86 6.73 -11.02 -7.66
N VAL A 87 6.89 -9.96 -6.85
CA VAL A 87 7.30 -8.63 -7.33
C VAL A 87 8.77 -8.35 -7.06
N GLY A 88 9.29 -8.80 -5.92
CA GLY A 88 10.65 -8.48 -5.46
C GLY A 88 10.92 -6.97 -5.39
N PRO A 89 10.11 -6.20 -4.63
CA PRO A 89 10.26 -4.75 -4.55
C PRO A 89 11.55 -4.35 -3.80
N ASP A 90 11.98 -3.11 -3.96
CA ASP A 90 13.16 -2.56 -3.27
C ASP A 90 12.87 -2.29 -1.78
N GLY A 91 11.59 -2.17 -1.44
CA GLY A 91 11.13 -2.06 -0.06
C GLY A 91 9.67 -2.47 0.10
N ILE A 92 9.32 -2.85 1.32
CA ILE A 92 7.95 -3.01 1.75
C ILE A 92 7.66 -1.92 2.78
N GLU A 93 6.63 -1.13 2.50
CA GLU A 93 5.99 -0.26 3.48
C GLU A 93 4.77 -1.01 4.04
N PHE A 94 4.57 -0.99 5.34
CA PHE A 94 3.39 -1.59 5.95
C PHE A 94 2.65 -0.56 6.78
N SER A 95 1.34 -0.53 6.58
CA SER A 95 0.49 0.47 7.17
C SER A 95 -0.13 -0.04 8.47
N THR A 96 -0.10 0.80 9.51
CA THR A 96 -0.64 0.48 10.84
C THR A 96 -1.71 1.51 11.18
N HIS A 97 -2.95 1.07 11.35
CA HIS A 97 -4.10 1.98 11.50
C HIS A 97 -4.78 1.90 12.86
N TYR A 98 -4.44 0.91 13.68
CA TYR A 98 -5.05 0.68 14.99
C TYR A 98 -4.04 0.84 16.12
N VAL A 99 -3.34 1.97 16.12
CA VAL A 99 -2.58 2.42 17.28
C VAL A 99 -3.56 3.05 18.27
N GLY A 100 -4.07 2.20 19.17
CA GLY A 100 -4.81 2.67 20.34
C GLY A 100 -3.88 3.37 21.33
N ARG A 101 -3.99 3.01 22.62
CA ARG A 101 -3.10 3.56 23.66
C ARG A 101 -1.80 2.75 23.86
N SER A 102 -1.54 1.77 23.00
CA SER A 102 -0.41 0.84 23.12
C SER A 102 0.34 0.73 21.80
N ILE A 103 1.67 0.57 21.91
CA ILE A 103 2.56 0.29 20.78
C ILE A 103 2.52 -1.18 20.33
N GLN A 104 1.89 -2.05 21.13
CA GLN A 104 1.89 -3.50 20.91
C GLN A 104 1.43 -3.91 19.49
N PRO A 105 0.37 -3.32 18.90
CA PRO A 105 -0.03 -3.63 17.53
C PRO A 105 1.04 -3.32 16.49
N LEU A 106 1.88 -2.29 16.71
CA LEU A 106 2.98 -1.95 15.81
C LEU A 106 4.05 -3.03 15.82
N LEU A 107 4.40 -3.53 17.02
CA LEU A 107 5.40 -4.57 17.21
C LEU A 107 4.95 -5.89 16.58
N GLU A 108 3.67 -6.23 16.70
CA GLU A 108 3.08 -7.42 16.09
C GLU A 108 3.11 -7.35 14.56
N CYS A 109 2.67 -6.23 13.97
CA CYS A 109 2.75 -6.02 12.53
C CYS A 109 4.19 -6.08 12.00
N ALA A 110 5.13 -5.42 12.69
CA ALA A 110 6.53 -5.44 12.29
C ALA A 110 7.15 -6.85 12.43
N SER A 111 6.79 -7.59 13.48
CA SER A 111 7.28 -8.95 13.70
C SER A 111 6.71 -9.95 12.69
N ALA A 112 5.51 -9.70 12.17
CA ALA A 112 4.88 -10.56 11.17
C ALA A 112 5.58 -10.53 9.78
N LEU A 113 6.36 -9.49 9.52
CA LEU A 113 7.11 -9.28 8.28
C LEU A 113 8.59 -9.70 8.38
N ARG A 114 9.02 -10.25 9.53
CA ARG A 114 10.35 -10.84 9.70
C ARG A 114 10.44 -12.28 9.19
#